data_AF-A0A839TPF1-F1
#
_entry.id   AF-A0A839TPF1-F1
#
_cell.length_a   1.000
_cell.length_b   1.000
_cell.length_c   1.000
_cell.angle_alpha   90.00
_cell.angle_beta   90.00
_cell.angle_gamma   90.00
#
_symmetry.space_group_name_H-M   'P 1'
#
loop_
_entity.id
_entity.type
_entity.pdbx_description
1 polymer ?
#
loop_
_entity_poly.entity_id
_entity_poly.type
_entity_poly.pdbx_seq_one_letter_code
_entity_poly.pdbx_strand_id
1 'polypeptide(L)'
;MNEKSIAQLYVMTANIPEEGVEKFNDYESHVLPLLNEHGAKLERRLQSPDRLIEIHIIWFPSDLGATSVSIFLLNQALRLS
;
A
#
# COMPACT_ATOMS: atom_id res chain seq x y z
N MET A 1 11.37 18.22 22.99
CA MET A 1 12.11 17.64 21.86
C MET A 1 11.19 17.75 20.65
N ASN A 2 11.53 18.59 19.67
CA ASN A 2 10.69 18.78 18.49
C ASN A 2 11.17 17.74 17.47
N GLU A 3 10.61 16.53 17.52
CA GLU A 3 10.88 15.51 16.51
C GLU A 3 10.40 16.06 15.18
N LYS A 4 11.34 16.33 14.26
CA LYS A 4 10.97 16.69 12.89
C LYS A 4 10.32 15.45 12.28
N SER A 5 9.00 15.48 12.16
CA SER A 5 8.24 14.54 11.32
C SER A 5 8.83 14.57 9.91
N ILE A 6 9.47 13.48 9.49
CA ILE A 6 10.03 13.33 8.16
C ILE A 6 8.95 12.74 7.26
N ALA A 7 8.59 13.46 6.20
CA ALA A 7 7.71 12.91 5.18
C ALA A 7 8.42 11.78 4.42
N GLN A 8 7.71 10.70 4.12
CA GLN A 8 8.27 9.50 3.50
C GLN A 8 7.48 9.12 2.25
N LEU A 9 8.20 8.59 1.26
CA LEU A 9 7.63 8.06 0.03
C LEU A 9 7.94 6.57 -0.03
N TYR A 10 6.89 5.77 -0.18
CA TYR A 10 6.99 4.33 -0.33
C TYR A 10 6.63 3.93 -1.76
N VAL A 11 7.36 2.95 -2.27
CA VAL A 11 7.04 2.24 -3.50
C VAL A 11 6.73 0.81 -3.13
N MET A 12 5.49 0.40 -3.33
CA MET A 12 5.04 -0.97 -3.12
C MET A 12 4.86 -1.64 -4.46
N THR A 13 5.37 -2.85 -4.60
CA THR A 13 5.26 -3.65 -5.82
C THR A 13 4.63 -5.00 -5.49
N ALA A 14 3.61 -5.38 -6.26
CA ALA A 14 3.01 -6.71 -6.18
C ALA A 14 3.18 -7.43 -7.52
N ASN A 15 3.63 -8.68 -7.44
CA ASN A 15 3.57 -9.64 -8.53
C ASN A 15 2.38 -10.56 -8.23
N ILE A 16 1.39 -10.56 -9.12
CA ILE A 16 0.09 -11.20 -8.92
C ILE A 16 0.04 -12.41 -9.86
N PRO A 17 -0.20 -13.63 -9.35
CA PRO A 17 -0.49 -14.79 -10.19
C PRO A 17 -1.76 -14.57 -11.02
N GLU A 18 -1.86 -15.15 -12.21
CA GLU A 18 -3.03 -14.98 -13.09
C GLU A 18 -4.34 -15.36 -12.38
N GLU A 19 -4.33 -16.44 -11.60
CA GLU A 19 -5.46 -16.91 -10.79
C GLU A 19 -5.78 -16.02 -9.57
N GLY A 20 -4.87 -15.10 -9.23
CA GLY A 20 -4.94 -14.24 -8.04
C GLY A 20 -5.52 -12.86 -8.27
N VAL A 21 -5.76 -12.46 -9.53
CA VAL A 21 -6.15 -11.08 -9.89
C VAL A 21 -7.41 -10.62 -9.17
N GLU A 22 -8.48 -11.43 -9.16
CA GLU A 22 -9.74 -11.03 -8.52
C GLU A 22 -9.61 -10.92 -6.99
N LYS A 23 -8.90 -11.86 -6.36
CA LYS A 23 -8.61 -11.79 -4.92
C LYS A 23 -7.79 -10.56 -4.57
N PHE A 24 -6.85 -10.18 -5.43
CA PHE A 24 -6.04 -8.99 -5.25
C PHE A 24 -6.88 -7.71 -5.38
N ASN A 25 -7.78 -7.63 -6.37
CA ASN A 25 -8.71 -6.50 -6.52
C ASN A 25 -9.61 -6.35 -5.28
N ASP A 26 -10.15 -7.46 -4.78
CA ASP A 26 -10.96 -7.46 -3.56
C ASP A 26 -10.14 -6.95 -2.37
N TYR A 27 -8.92 -7.47 -2.18
CA TYR A 27 -8.00 -7.00 -1.15
C TYR A 27 -7.75 -5.48 -1.26
N GLU A 28 -7.41 -4.98 -2.45
CA GLU A 28 -7.13 -3.56 -2.66
C GLU A 28 -8.32 -2.67 -2.34
N SER A 29 -9.54 -3.10 -2.68
CA SER A 29 -10.76 -2.33 -2.42
C SER A 29 -10.95 -2.06 -0.92
N HIS A 30 -10.45 -2.93 -0.05
CA HIS A 30 -10.48 -2.76 1.40
C HIS A 30 -9.29 -1.97 1.94
N VAL A 31 -8.11 -2.11 1.32
CA VAL A 31 -6.86 -1.53 1.84
C VAL A 31 -6.64 -0.08 1.41
N LEU A 32 -6.93 0.26 0.15
CA LEU A 32 -6.69 1.61 -0.36
C LEU A 32 -7.45 2.70 0.42
N PRO A 33 -8.72 2.50 0.84
CA PRO A 33 -9.41 3.46 1.69
C PRO A 33 -8.68 3.73 3.03
N LEU A 34 -8.06 2.71 3.63
CA LEU A 34 -7.38 2.81 4.92
C LEU A 34 -6.13 3.69 4.85
N LEU A 35 -5.51 3.83 3.68
CA LEU A 35 -4.36 4.74 3.51
C LEU A 35 -4.74 6.17 3.92
N ASN A 36 -5.88 6.66 3.43
CA ASN A 36 -6.37 7.99 3.78
C ASN A 36 -6.74 8.09 5.27
N GLU A 37 -7.33 7.03 5.86
CA GLU A 37 -7.67 7.00 7.30
C GLU A 37 -6.44 7.12 8.20
N HIS A 38 -5.30 6.59 7.74
CA HIS A 38 -4.01 6.71 8.44
C HIS A 38 -3.19 7.93 8.02
N GLY A 39 -3.79 8.89 7.30
CA GLY A 39 -3.15 10.13 6.89
C GLY A 39 -2.12 9.96 5.76
N ALA A 40 -2.09 8.81 5.11
CA ALA A 40 -1.29 8.58 3.92
C ALA A 40 -2.07 9.00 2.66
N LYS A 41 -1.34 9.26 1.57
CA LYS A 41 -1.92 9.59 0.27
C LYS A 41 -1.38 8.64 -0.79
N LEU A 42 -2.28 8.00 -1.54
CA LEU A 42 -1.91 7.30 -2.77
C LEU A 42 -1.63 8.34 -3.86
N GLU A 43 -0.35 8.56 -4.18
CA GLU A 43 0.07 9.52 -5.21
C GLU A 43 -0.11 8.96 -6.61
N ARG A 44 0.20 7.68 -6.79
CA ARG A 44 0.10 7.02 -8.08
C ARG A 44 -0.16 5.54 -7.92
N ARG A 45 -0.98 5.04 -8.83
CA ARG A 45 -1.19 3.62 -9.07
C ARG A 45 -0.75 3.33 -10.50
N LEU A 46 0.10 2.32 -10.67
CA LEU A 46 0.56 1.84 -11.97
C LEU A 46 0.26 0.36 -12.06
N GLN A 47 -0.34 -0.05 -13.16
CA GLN A 47 -0.72 -1.44 -13.40
C GLN A 47 -0.24 -1.85 -14.79
N SER A 48 0.33 -3.04 -14.91
CA SER A 48 0.63 -3.63 -16.22
C SER A 48 -0.66 -3.95 -16.98
N PRO A 49 -0.64 -3.98 -18.32
CA PRO A 49 -1.85 -4.29 -19.10
C PRO A 49 -2.50 -5.64 -18.77
N ASP A 50 -1.70 -6.63 -18.37
CA ASP A 50 -2.14 -7.97 -17.94
C ASP A 50 -2.59 -8.03 -16.47
N ARG A 51 -2.44 -6.93 -15.71
CA ARG A 51 -2.75 -6.80 -14.28
C ARG A 51 -1.95 -7.72 -13.35
N LEU A 52 -0.86 -8.31 -13.85
CA LEU A 52 -0.01 -9.19 -13.05
C LEU A 52 1.06 -8.42 -12.26
N ILE A 53 1.25 -7.13 -12.58
CA ILE A 53 2.15 -6.23 -11.87
C ILE A 53 1.37 -4.99 -11.44
N GLU A 54 1.44 -4.71 -10.15
CA GLU A 54 0.85 -3.52 -9.54
C GLU A 54 1.94 -2.75 -8.78
N ILE A 55 2.00 -1.43 -8.97
CA ILE A 55 2.90 -0.54 -8.25
C ILE A 55 2.11 0.62 -7.65
N HIS A 56 2.26 0.80 -6.34
CA HIS A 56 1.71 1.95 -5.61
C HIS A 56 2.81 2.88 -5.14
N ILE A 57 2.65 4.18 -5.42
CA ILE A 57 3.46 5.24 -4.85
C ILE A 57 2.64 5.91 -3.76
N ILE A 58 3.09 5.77 -2.51
CA ILE A 58 2.35 6.21 -1.33
C ILE A 58 3.17 7.23 -0.55
N TRP A 59 2.59 8.39 -0.33
CA TRP A 59 3.19 9.47 0.45
C TRP A 59 2.63 9.49 1.87
N PHE A 60 3.52 9.61 2.85
CA PHE A 60 3.17 9.80 4.26
C PHE A 60 3.71 11.16 4.73
N PRO A 61 2.88 12.02 5.35
CA PRO A 61 3.31 13.30 5.91
C PRO A 61 4.20 13.14 7.15
N SER A 62 4.16 11.96 7.79
CA SER A 62 4.93 11.62 8.99
C SER A 62 5.33 10.14 9.00
N ASP A 63 6.39 9.83 9.72
CA ASP A 63 6.94 8.49 9.96
C ASP A 63 6.06 7.60 10.84
N LEU A 64 5.26 8.21 11.73
CA LEU A 64 4.28 7.50 12.57
C LEU A 64 3.18 6.80 11.74
N GLY A 65 2.73 7.44 10.65
CA GLY A 65 1.77 6.84 9.72
C GLY A 65 2.34 5.67 8.96
N ALA A 66 3.61 5.77 8.53
CA ALA A 66 4.29 4.73 7.76
C ALA A 66 4.49 3.42 8.54
N THR A 67 4.81 3.52 9.84
CA THR A 67 4.98 2.34 10.71
C THR A 67 3.67 1.58 10.91
N SER A 68 2.56 2.29 11.12
CA SER A 68 1.24 1.70 11.34
C SER A 68 0.73 0.97 10.09
N VAL A 69 0.92 1.58 8.92
CA VAL A 69 0.49 1.01 7.63
C VAL A 69 1.41 -0.14 7.20
N SER A 70 2.73 -0.06 7.44
CA SER A 70 3.66 -1.15 7.10
C SER A 70 3.35 -2.45 7.85
N ILE A 71 3.01 -2.38 9.15
CA ILE A 71 2.62 -3.55 9.95
C ILE A 71 1.28 -4.12 9.47
N PHE A 72 0.32 -3.26 9.12
CA PHE A 72 -0.98 -3.67 8.61
C PHE A 72 -0.86 -4.39 7.26
N LEU A 73 -0.10 -3.81 6.32
CA LEU A 73 0.11 -4.36 4.99
C LEU A 73 0.90 -5.67 5.02
N LEU A 74 1.93 -5.79 5.88
CA LEU A 74 2.67 -7.03 6.07
C LEU A 74 1.77 -8.15 6.64
N ASN A 75 0.95 -7.83 7.65
CA ASN A 75 0.02 -8.80 8.23
C ASN A 75 -1.07 -9.26 7.26
N GLN A 76 -1.51 -8.38 6.36
CA GLN A 76 -2.53 -8.72 5.37
C GLN A 76 -1.94 -9.50 4.18
N ALA A 77 -0.73 -9.15 3.73
CA ALA A 77 -0.02 -9.92 2.69
C ALA A 77 0.21 -11.38 3.10
N LEU A 78 0.51 -11.63 4.39
CA LEU A 78 0.66 -12.99 4.95
C LEU A 78 -0.66 -13.77 5.05
N ARG A 79 -1.82 -13.12 4.96
CA ARG A 79 -3.14 -13.79 4.99
C ARG A 79 -3.62 -14.24 3.61
N LEU A 80 -2.96 -13.78 2.54
CA LEU A 80 -3.28 -14.11 1.15
C LEU A 80 -2.40 -15.23 0.57
N SER A 81 -1.35 -15.65 1.31
CA SER A 81 -0.49 -16.82 1.04
C SER A 81 -0.95 -18.05 1.80
#